data_AF-A0A973SCH5-F1
#
_entry.id   AF-A0A973SCH5-F1
#
_cell.length_a   1.000
_cell.length_b   1.000
_cell.length_c   1.000
_cell.angle_alpha   90.00
_cell.angle_beta   90.00
_cell.angle_gamma   90.00
#
_symmetry.space_group_name_H-M   'P 1'
#
loop_
_entity.id
_entity.type
_entity.pdbx_description
1 polymer ?
#
loop_
_entity_poly.entity_id
_entity_poly.type
_entity_poly.pdbx_seq_one_letter_code
_entity_poly.pdbx_strand_id
1 'polypeptide(L)'
;MPSVRPLWAALLDLAAERDCGGCGRAEPSGRPLCGSCGRLLDASGPWRALAAVPRTPRTHAVARYEDPVRGMLIAYKERGRCDLRRVLGRALARSVAATADAAGALPSGPLTLVPLPSSRRAVRERGADTT
;
A
#
# COMPACT_ATOMS: atom_id res chain seq x y z
N MET A 1 4.67 -30.73 -17.63
CA MET A 1 3.54 -30.51 -16.69
C MET A 1 3.87 -29.28 -15.85
N PRO A 2 3.24 -28.11 -16.07
CA PRO A 2 3.38 -27.01 -15.12
C PRO A 2 3.00 -27.54 -13.73
N SER A 3 3.86 -27.26 -12.75
CA SER A 3 3.96 -28.08 -11.53
C SER A 3 2.64 -28.10 -10.74
N VAL A 4 2.35 -29.24 -10.12
CA VAL A 4 1.12 -29.45 -9.34
C VAL A 4 1.10 -28.55 -8.08
N ARG A 5 2.27 -28.09 -7.63
CA ARG A 5 2.48 -27.22 -6.47
C ARG A 5 1.79 -25.83 -6.56
N PRO A 6 1.98 -25.03 -7.63
CA PRO A 6 1.30 -23.75 -7.78
C PRO A 6 -0.22 -23.89 -7.86
N LEU A 7 -0.74 -24.97 -8.45
CA LEU A 7 -2.19 -25.23 -8.47
C LEU A 7 -2.73 -25.49 -7.06
N TRP A 8 -2.05 -26.34 -6.27
CA TRP A 8 -2.45 -26.59 -4.88
C TRP A 8 -2.36 -25.33 -4.01
N ALA A 9 -1.32 -24.51 -4.18
CA ALA A 9 -1.22 -23.24 -3.47
C ALA A 9 -2.37 -22.28 -3.82
N ALA A 10 -2.77 -22.21 -5.09
CA ALA A 10 -3.89 -21.39 -5.52
C ALA A 10 -5.24 -21.90 -4.98
N LEU A 11 -5.43 -23.22 -4.91
CA LEU A 11 -6.63 -23.82 -4.32
C LEU A 11 -6.71 -23.62 -2.80
N LEU A 12 -5.57 -23.71 -2.11
CA LEU A 12 -5.49 -23.43 -0.66
C LEU A 12 -5.71 -21.95 -0.36
N ASP A 13 -5.21 -21.03 -1.19
CA ASP A 13 -5.49 -19.59 -1.07
C ASP A 13 -6.98 -19.27 -1.29
N LEU A 14 -7.67 -20.09 -2.09
CA LEU A 14 -9.11 -19.99 -2.29
C LEU A 14 -9.91 -20.57 -1.11
N ALA A 15 -9.39 -21.61 -0.46
CA ALA A 15 -10.06 -22.33 0.62
C ALA A 15 -9.76 -21.79 2.03
N ALA A 16 -8.61 -21.14 2.24
CA ALA A 16 -8.22 -20.61 3.53
C ALA A 16 -9.02 -19.35 3.89
N GLU A 17 -9.43 -19.22 5.16
CA GLU A 17 -9.85 -17.94 5.71
C GLU A 17 -8.80 -16.87 5.39
N ARG A 18 -9.26 -15.72 4.87
CA ARG A 18 -8.34 -14.65 4.51
C ARG A 18 -7.77 -14.00 5.77
N ASP A 19 -6.45 -14.03 5.88
CA ASP A 19 -5.75 -13.23 6.87
C ASP A 19 -5.73 -11.75 6.48
N CYS A 20 -5.83 -10.91 7.51
CA CYS A 20 -5.60 -9.48 7.40
C CYS A 20 -4.21 -9.22 6.80
N GLY A 21 -4.17 -8.49 5.67
CA GLY A 21 -2.93 -8.19 4.95
C GLY A 21 -1.92 -7.32 5.72
N GLY A 22 -2.30 -6.80 6.90
CA GLY A 22 -1.42 -6.05 7.79
C GLY A 22 -0.87 -6.88 8.94
N CYS A 23 -1.74 -7.30 9.86
CA CYS A 23 -1.32 -8.01 11.08
C CYS A 23 -1.27 -9.54 10.95
N GLY A 24 -1.73 -10.11 9.84
CA GLY A 24 -1.71 -11.55 9.60
C GLY A 24 -2.68 -12.37 10.44
N ARG A 25 -3.59 -11.73 11.20
CA ARG A 25 -4.66 -12.44 11.92
C ARG A 25 -5.80 -12.79 10.97
N ALA A 26 -6.47 -13.91 11.22
CA ALA A 26 -7.69 -14.31 10.52
C ALA A 26 -8.70 -13.15 10.46
N GLU A 27 -9.22 -12.89 9.26
CA GLU A 27 -10.28 -11.92 9.01
C GLU A 27 -11.50 -12.65 8.38
N PRO A 28 -12.42 -13.18 9.21
CA PRO A 28 -13.56 -13.96 8.73
C PRO A 28 -14.55 -13.19 7.85
N SER A 29 -14.54 -11.85 7.87
CA SER A 29 -15.39 -11.03 7.01
C SER A 29 -14.90 -10.92 5.56
N GLY A 30 -13.72 -11.48 5.26
CA GLY A 30 -13.13 -11.45 3.92
C GLY A 30 -12.60 -10.09 3.49
N ARG A 31 -12.60 -9.09 4.38
CA ARG A 31 -11.98 -7.79 4.14
C ARG A 31 -10.45 -7.94 4.01
N PRO A 32 -9.80 -7.14 3.16
CA PRO A 32 -8.35 -7.22 2.97
C PRO A 32 -7.58 -6.80 4.24
N LEU A 33 -8.19 -5.98 5.10
CA LEU A 33 -7.66 -5.53 6.37
C LEU A 33 -8.74 -5.60 7.46
N CYS A 34 -8.33 -5.97 8.68
CA CYS A 34 -9.16 -5.81 9.85
C CYS A 34 -9.31 -4.34 10.24
N GLY A 35 -10.33 -4.00 11.03
CA GLY A 35 -10.63 -2.61 11.39
C GLY A 35 -9.49 -1.86 12.06
N SER A 36 -8.66 -2.51 12.89
CA SER A 36 -7.49 -1.86 13.51
C SER A 36 -6.41 -1.50 12.49
N CYS A 37 -6.16 -2.39 11.52
CA CYS A 37 -5.20 -2.14 10.45
C CYS A 37 -5.70 -1.10 9.46
N GLY A 38 -6.99 -1.12 9.13
CA GLY A 38 -7.63 -0.08 8.30
C GLY A 38 -7.49 1.31 8.92
N ARG A 39 -7.72 1.43 10.24
CA ARG A 39 -7.58 2.71 10.96
C ARG A 39 -6.18 3.34 10.88
N LEU A 40 -5.13 2.54 10.73
CA LEU A 40 -3.76 3.07 10.55
C LEU A 40 -3.59 3.79 9.21
N LEU A 41 -4.31 3.34 8.18
CA LEU A 41 -4.38 4.04 6.90
C LEU A 41 -5.39 5.19 6.96
N ASP A 42 -6.42 5.08 7.81
CA ASP A 42 -7.45 6.10 7.97
C ASP A 42 -7.04 7.29 8.83
N ALA A 43 -6.01 7.16 9.66
CA ALA A 43 -5.49 8.24 10.48
C ALA A 43 -5.03 9.44 9.63
N SER A 44 -5.96 10.40 9.47
CA SER A 44 -5.75 11.68 8.81
C SER A 44 -4.78 12.51 9.65
N GLY A 45 -3.57 12.74 9.16
CA GLY A 45 -2.64 13.66 9.79
C GLY A 45 -1.47 14.00 8.87
N PRO A 46 -0.90 15.20 8.97
CA PRO A 46 0.35 15.49 8.29
C PRO A 46 1.45 14.68 8.99
N TRP A 47 1.74 13.48 8.50
CA TRP A 47 2.95 12.74 8.87
C TRP A 47 4.16 13.41 8.22
N ARG A 48 4.38 14.67 8.61
CA ARG A 48 5.63 15.39 8.42
C ARG A 48 6.60 14.78 9.41
N ALA A 49 7.42 13.87 8.92
CA ALA A 49 8.85 13.79 9.22
C ALA A 49 9.34 12.35 9.05
N LEU A 50 9.91 12.05 7.88
CA LEU A 50 11.28 11.58 7.96
C LEU A 50 12.04 12.75 8.60
N ALA A 51 12.66 12.51 9.76
CA ALA A 51 13.45 13.50 10.51
C ALA A 51 14.11 14.46 9.51
N ALA A 52 13.75 15.74 9.55
CA ALA A 52 14.01 16.71 8.48
C ALA A 52 15.46 16.61 8.01
N VAL A 53 15.70 15.84 6.95
CA VAL A 53 17.04 15.65 6.42
C VAL A 53 17.38 16.99 5.78
N PRO A 54 18.46 17.67 6.23
CA PRO A 54 18.79 18.97 5.67
C PRO A 54 18.90 18.87 4.16
N ARG A 55 18.28 19.83 3.45
CA ARG A 55 18.33 19.95 1.99
C ARG A 55 17.55 18.88 1.20
N THR A 56 16.64 18.13 1.82
CA THR A 56 15.69 17.28 1.07
C THR A 56 14.35 17.99 0.84
N PRO A 57 13.64 17.68 -0.26
CA PRO A 57 12.26 18.14 -0.45
C PRO A 57 11.36 17.73 0.72
N ARG A 58 10.27 18.47 0.93
CA ARG A 58 9.25 18.07 1.91
C ARG A 58 8.62 16.76 1.46
N THR A 59 8.72 15.73 2.29
CA THR A 59 8.14 14.41 2.05
C THR A 59 6.92 14.20 2.94
N HIS A 60 5.87 13.64 2.35
CA HIS A 60 4.63 13.28 3.04
C HIS A 60 4.42 11.77 2.92
N ALA A 61 3.96 11.15 4.00
CA ALA A 61 3.66 9.72 4.03
C ALA A 61 2.26 9.50 4.61
N VAL A 62 1.61 8.41 4.19
CA VAL A 62 0.31 7.98 4.72
C VAL A 62 0.41 7.52 6.17
N ALA A 63 1.51 6.86 6.53
CA ALA A 63 1.77 6.30 7.85
C ALA A 63 3.27 6.04 8.01
N ARG A 64 3.71 5.75 9.23
CA ARG A 64 5.07 5.28 9.52
C ARG A 64 5.32 3.94 8.83
N TYR A 65 6.52 3.76 8.27
CA TYR A 65 6.92 2.49 7.67
C TYR A 65 7.36 1.50 8.76
N GLU A 66 6.39 1.06 9.55
CA GLU A 66 6.54 0.08 10.63
C GLU A 66 5.38 -0.92 10.57
N ASP A 67 5.50 -2.05 11.25
CA ASP A 67 4.41 -3.02 11.28
C ASP A 67 3.21 -2.46 12.05
N PRO A 68 1.98 -2.69 11.58
CA PRO A 68 1.61 -3.60 10.48
C PRO A 68 1.62 -2.96 9.07
N VAL A 69 1.86 -1.66 8.91
CA VAL A 69 1.82 -0.96 7.61
C VAL A 69 2.89 -1.46 6.65
N ARG A 70 4.11 -1.72 7.17
CA ARG A 70 5.18 -2.35 6.41
C ARG A 70 4.73 -3.71 5.85
N GLY A 71 4.12 -4.55 6.67
CA GLY A 71 3.48 -5.80 6.26
C GLY A 71 2.48 -5.63 5.12
N MET A 72 1.59 -4.63 5.18
CA MET A 72 0.61 -4.36 4.12
C MET A 72 1.28 -4.04 2.77
N LEU A 73 2.32 -3.20 2.77
CA LEU A 73 3.03 -2.82 1.55
C LEU A 73 3.77 -4.00 0.94
N ILE A 74 4.41 -4.84 1.77
CA ILE A 74 5.08 -6.06 1.31
C ILE A 74 4.06 -7.06 0.77
N ALA A 75 2.93 -7.24 1.46
CA ALA A 75 1.86 -8.12 1.02
C ALA A 75 1.35 -7.70 -0.37
N TYR A 76 1.11 -6.41 -0.58
CA TYR A 76 0.65 -5.87 -1.87
C TYR A 76 1.71 -5.97 -2.96
N LYS A 77 2.93 -5.46 -2.71
CA LYS A 77 3.96 -5.34 -3.75
C LYS A 77 4.58 -6.68 -4.09
N GLU A 78 4.91 -7.48 -3.09
CA GLU A 78 5.79 -8.64 -3.27
C GLU A 78 5.08 -9.98 -3.09
N ARG A 79 3.90 -10.02 -2.47
CA ARG A 79 3.14 -11.28 -2.23
C ARG A 79 1.82 -11.36 -3.01
N GLY A 80 1.60 -10.48 -3.98
CA GLY A 80 0.45 -10.57 -4.88
C GLY A 80 -0.92 -10.28 -4.24
N ARG A 81 -0.98 -9.64 -3.05
CA ARG A 81 -2.24 -9.27 -2.38
C ARG A 81 -2.91 -8.07 -3.04
N CYS A 82 -3.41 -8.26 -4.26
CA CYS A 82 -4.06 -7.23 -5.07
C CYS A 82 -5.35 -6.69 -4.46
N ASP A 83 -5.98 -7.43 -3.53
CA ASP A 83 -7.12 -6.99 -2.72
C ASP A 83 -6.79 -5.73 -1.88
N LEU A 84 -5.51 -5.54 -1.52
CA LEU A 84 -5.04 -4.34 -0.81
C LEU A 84 -4.98 -3.08 -1.68
N ARG A 85 -5.03 -3.21 -3.01
CA ARG A 85 -4.87 -2.07 -3.94
C ARG A 85 -5.84 -0.92 -3.63
N ARG A 86 -7.11 -1.24 -3.36
CA ARG A 86 -8.15 -0.22 -3.11
C ARG A 86 -7.92 0.53 -1.80
N VAL A 87 -7.56 -0.17 -0.73
CA VAL A 87 -7.35 0.46 0.59
C VAL A 87 -6.08 1.30 0.59
N LEU A 88 -4.99 0.82 -0.02
CA LEU A 88 -3.75 1.57 -0.16
C LEU A 88 -3.92 2.78 -1.09
N GLY A 89 -4.63 2.63 -2.21
CA GLY A 89 -4.90 3.72 -3.15
C GLY A 89 -5.74 4.85 -2.54
N ARG A 90 -6.75 4.51 -1.73
CA ARG A 90 -7.54 5.52 -0.99
C ARG A 90 -6.69 6.29 0.01
N ALA A 91 -5.80 5.60 0.71
CA ALA A 91 -4.91 6.23 1.67
C ALA A 91 -3.92 7.17 0.97
N LEU A 92 -3.33 6.74 -0.15
CA LEU A 92 -2.48 7.58 -1.01
C LEU A 92 -3.23 8.82 -1.50
N ALA A 93 -4.45 8.67 -2.04
CA ALA A 93 -5.25 9.78 -2.55
C ALA A 93 -5.51 10.84 -1.47
N ARG A 94 -5.81 10.42 -0.23
CA ARG A 94 -5.98 11.34 0.91
C ARG A 94 -4.68 12.06 1.27
N SER A 95 -3.54 11.36 1.27
CA SER A 95 -2.24 11.99 1.51
C SER A 95 -1.89 13.01 0.43
N VAL A 96 -2.22 12.72 -0.83
CA VAL A 96 -2.01 13.63 -1.96
C VAL A 96 -2.87 14.89 -1.79
N ALA A 97 -4.17 14.75 -1.49
CA ALA A 97 -5.07 15.88 -1.23
C ALA A 97 -4.57 16.77 -0.08
N ALA A 98 -4.25 16.17 1.07
CA ALA A 98 -3.75 16.90 2.23
C ALA A 98 -2.39 17.60 1.95
N THR A 99 -1.57 17.04 1.07
CA THR A 99 -0.29 17.66 0.66
C THR A 99 -0.53 18.86 -0.25
N ALA A 100 -1.46 18.76 -1.20
CA ALA A 100 -1.84 19.86 -2.08
C ALA A 100 -2.44 21.03 -1.27
N ASP A 101 -3.35 20.73 -0.33
CA ASP A 101 -3.93 21.72 0.58
C ASP A 101 -2.84 22.41 1.41
N ALA A 102 -1.93 21.65 2.02
CA ALA A 102 -0.85 22.19 2.84
C ALA A 102 0.20 22.99 2.06
N ALA A 103 0.29 22.80 0.74
CA ALA A 103 1.15 23.59 -0.14
C ALA A 103 0.50 24.93 -0.54
N GLY A 104 -0.76 25.20 -0.14
CA GLY A 104 -1.54 26.34 -0.64
C GLY A 104 -1.83 26.24 -2.13
N ALA A 105 -1.62 25.05 -2.71
CA ALA A 105 -1.76 24.75 -4.12
C ALA A 105 -3.07 24.00 -4.34
N LEU A 106 -4.18 24.48 -3.75
CA LEU A 106 -5.52 24.10 -4.17
C LEU A 106 -5.62 24.52 -5.64
N PRO A 107 -5.39 23.58 -6.56
CA PRO A 107 -4.93 23.99 -7.87
C PRO A 107 -6.16 24.46 -8.63
N SER A 108 -6.05 25.61 -9.30
CA SER A 108 -7.04 26.03 -10.29
C SER A 108 -7.05 25.13 -11.54
N GLY A 109 -6.39 23.96 -11.48
CA GLY A 109 -6.15 23.01 -12.56
C GLY A 109 -5.81 21.59 -12.04
N PRO A 110 -5.57 20.62 -12.93
CA PRO A 110 -5.38 19.22 -12.55
C PRO A 110 -4.03 18.96 -11.84
N LEU A 111 -4.04 18.02 -10.89
CA LEU A 111 -2.83 17.53 -10.22
C LEU A 111 -2.25 16.31 -10.97
N THR A 112 -1.00 16.39 -11.43
CA THR A 112 -0.30 15.29 -12.10
C THR A 112 0.53 14.49 -11.11
N LEU A 113 0.29 13.19 -11.03
CA LEU A 113 1.13 12.26 -10.27
C LEU A 113 2.17 11.62 -11.19
N VAL A 114 3.45 11.76 -10.85
CA VAL A 114 4.56 11.14 -11.58
C VAL A 114 5.08 9.96 -10.75
N PRO A 115 4.86 8.70 -11.19
CA PRO A 115 5.37 7.53 -10.48
C PRO A 115 6.90 7.48 -10.56
N LEU A 116 7.54 7.09 -9.46
CA LEU A 116 8.99 6.85 -9.46
C LEU A 116 9.27 5.52 -10.19
N PRO A 117 10.09 5.49 -11.26
CA PRO A 117 10.24 4.31 -12.08
C PRO A 117 10.73 3.09 -11.27
N SER A 118 9.99 2.00 -11.36
CA SER A 118 10.43 0.69 -10.86
C SER A 118 11.53 0.13 -11.75
N SER A 119 12.50 -0.59 -11.17
CA SER A 119 13.52 -1.27 -11.97
C SER A 119 12.89 -2.40 -12.80
N ARG A 120 13.40 -2.62 -14.02
CA ARG A 120 12.89 -3.70 -14.90
C ARG A 120 12.96 -5.08 -14.23
N ARG A 121 13.98 -5.30 -13.41
CA ARG A 121 14.14 -6.51 -12.62
C ARG A 121 12.98 -6.68 -11.63
N ALA A 122 12.66 -5.63 -10.88
CA ALA A 122 11.60 -5.66 -9.88
C ALA A 122 10.21 -5.87 -10.53
N VAL A 123 9.95 -5.27 -11.69
CA VAL A 123 8.71 -5.52 -12.46
C VAL A 123 8.64 -6.98 -12.92
N ARG A 124 9.75 -7.55 -13.41
CA ARG A 124 9.81 -8.96 -13.84
C ARG A 124 9.63 -9.94 -12.67
N GLU A 125 10.26 -9.68 -11.54
CA GLU A 125 10.14 -10.53 -10.33
C GLU A 125 8.70 -10.52 -9.79
N ARG A 126 8.01 -9.38 -9.82
CA ARG A 126 6.61 -9.26 -9.38
C ARG A 126 5.58 -9.69 -10.43
N GLY A 127 5.96 -9.72 -11.71
CA GLY A 127 5.04 -9.95 -12.83
C GLY A 127 4.08 -8.79 -13.13
N ALA A 128 4.20 -7.66 -12.43
CA ALA A 128 3.39 -6.46 -12.63
C ALA A 128 4.14 -5.20 -12.15
N ASP A 129 3.77 -4.05 -12.73
CA ASP A 129 4.15 -2.75 -12.19
C ASP A 129 3.12 -2.31 -11.13
N THR A 130 3.60 -2.16 -9.89
CA THR A 130 2.80 -1.81 -8.70
C THR A 130 3.19 -0.46 -8.12
N THR A 131 3.79 0.40 -8.94
CA THR A 131 4.15 1.78 -8.60
C THR A 131 2.92 2.68 -8.45
#